data_AF-A0A7Y7THU0-F1
#
_entry.id   AF-A0A7Y7THU0-F1
#
_cell.length_a   1.000
_cell.length_b   1.000
_cell.length_c   1.000
_cell.angle_alpha   90.00
_cell.angle_beta   90.00
_cell.angle_gamma   90.00
#
_symmetry.space_group_name_H-M   'P 1'
#
loop_
_entity.id
_entity.type
_entity.pdbx_description
1 polymer ?
#
loop_
_entity_poly.entity_id
_entity_poly.type
_entity_poly.pdbx_seq_one_letter_code
_entity_poly.pdbx_strand_id
1 'polypeptide(L)' 'MDIKGFQFSAVEAAIKKPGRKDLAMIYSETPAIACAVFTVNAVKAAPVLLSMEHIKRGTSQAVIIN' A
#
# COMPACT_ATOMS: atom_id res chain seq x y z
N MET A 1 0.35 -14.66 11.15
CA MET A 1 0.01 -13.74 12.25
C MET A 1 -1.39 -13.26 11.96
N ASP A 2 -2.34 -13.53 12.85
CA ASP A 2 -3.73 -13.10 12.69
C ASP A 2 -3.90 -11.77 13.44
N ILE A 3 -4.18 -10.70 12.71
CA ILE A 3 -4.42 -9.37 13.28
C ILE A 3 -5.90 -9.08 13.03
N LYS A 4 -6.69 -9.08 14.11
CA LYS A 4 -8.14 -8.89 14.03
C LYS A 4 -8.48 -7.62 13.24
N GLY A 5 -9.35 -7.77 12.23
CA GLY A 5 -9.80 -6.67 11.36
C GLY A 5 -8.85 -6.31 10.22
N PHE A 6 -7.77 -7.09 10.02
CA PHE A 6 -6.83 -6.91 8.92
C PHE A 6 -6.62 -8.20 8.14
N GLN A 7 -6.60 -8.06 6.81
CA GLN A 7 -6.31 -9.12 5.87
C GLN A 7 -5.03 -8.80 5.09
N PHE A 8 -4.29 -9.86 4.77
CA PHE A 8 -2.99 -9.76 4.11
C PHE A 8 -2.98 -10.70 2.90
N SER A 9 -2.55 -10.19 1.75
CA SER A 9 -2.36 -11.01 0.56
C SER A 9 -1.06 -10.67 -0.14
N ALA A 10 -0.47 -11.68 -0.78
CA ALA A 10 0.67 -11.52 -1.66
C ALA A 10 0.53 -12.51 -2.81
N VAL A 11 0.53 -11.98 -4.04
CA VAL A 11 0.29 -12.71 -5.28
C VAL A 11 1.43 -12.48 -6.26
N GLU A 12 1.53 -13.37 -7.24
CA GLU A 12 2.36 -13.16 -8.42
C GLU A 12 1.53 -12.39 -9.45
N ALA A 13 2.00 -11.18 -9.81
CA ALA A 13 1.49 -10.35 -10.89
C ALA A 13 2.45 -10.32 -12.09
N ALA A 14 3.64 -10.91 -11.96
CA ALA A 14 4.68 -11.01 -13.00
C ALA A 14 5.09 -9.65 -13.60
N ILE A 15 5.09 -8.59 -12.78
CA ILE A 15 5.40 -7.22 -13.19
C ILE A 15 6.85 -7.09 -13.67
N LYS A 16 7.79 -7.78 -13.01
CA LYS A 16 9.20 -7.83 -13.45
C LYS A 16 9.53 -9.15 -14.16
N LYS A 17 9.31 -10.28 -13.49
CA LYS A 17 9.57 -11.64 -13.98
C LYS A 17 8.64 -12.63 -13.29
N PRO A 18 8.23 -13.72 -13.97
CA PRO A 18 7.41 -14.77 -13.37
C PRO A 18 8.18 -15.58 -12.31
N GLY A 19 7.45 -16.32 -11.48
CA GLY A 19 7.97 -17.19 -10.42
C GLY A 19 8.23 -16.49 -9.09
N ARG A 20 7.67 -15.30 -8.87
CA ARG A 20 7.77 -14.58 -7.59
C ARG A 20 6.48 -13.87 -7.22
N LYS A 21 6.18 -13.82 -5.92
CA LYS A 21 5.22 -12.86 -5.38
C LYS A 21 5.83 -11.46 -5.48
N ASP A 22 5.20 -10.60 -6.24
CA ASP A 22 5.65 -9.23 -6.52
C ASP A 22 4.53 -8.21 -6.36
N LEU A 23 3.35 -8.61 -5.91
CA LEU A 23 2.28 -7.69 -5.53
C LEU A 23 1.73 -8.11 -4.17
N ALA A 24 1.60 -7.15 -3.26
CA ALA A 24 1.04 -7.37 -1.94
C ALA A 24 -0.03 -6.33 -1.63
N MET A 25 -0.99 -6.72 -0.79
CA MET A 25 -2.01 -5.83 -0.27
C MET A 25 -2.22 -6.08 1.22
N ILE A 26 -2.27 -4.99 1.97
CA ILE A 26 -2.74 -4.94 3.35
C ILE A 26 -4.10 -4.26 3.31
N TYR A 27 -5.11 -4.89 3.89
CA TYR A 27 -6.49 -4.42 3.89
C TYR A 27 -7.05 -4.39 5.32
N SER A 28 -7.71 -3.30 5.69
CA SER A 28 -8.52 -3.20 6.90
C SER A 28 -9.99 -3.37 6.54
N GLU A 29 -10.68 -4.24 7.28
CA GLU A 29 -12.10 -4.54 7.07
C GLU A 29 -13.01 -3.32 7.32
N THR A 30 -12.50 -2.29 8.01
CA THR A 30 -13.16 -1.00 8.25
C THR A 30 -12.20 0.15 7.95
N PRO A 31 -12.68 1.39 7.70
CA PRO A 31 -11.79 2.55 7.56
C PRO A 31 -10.85 2.71 8.76
N ALA A 32 -9.54 2.69 8.52
CA ALA A 32 -8.53 2.85 9.56
C ALA A 32 -7.97 4.26 9.55
N ILE A 33 -7.65 4.80 10.72
CA ILE A 33 -6.84 6.03 10.83
C ILE A 33 -5.47 5.74 10.24
N ALA A 34 -4.99 6.61 9.36
CA ALA A 34 -3.76 6.40 8.62
C ALA A 34 -2.87 7.64 8.66
N CYS A 35 -1.59 7.41 8.89
CA CYS A 35 -0.53 8.40 8.80
C CYS A 35 0.58 7.86 7.89
N ALA A 36 1.25 8.72 7.13
CA ALA A 36 2.35 8.32 6.26
C ALA A 36 3.42 9.42 6.18
N VAL A 37 4.66 8.98 5.97
CA VAL A 37 5.78 9.84 5.58
C VAL A 37 6.29 9.35 4.23
N PHE A 38 6.87 10.26 3.44
CA PHE A 38 7.27 9.97 2.07
C PHE A 38 8.72 10.40 1.83
N THR A 39 9.28 9.95 0.70
CA THR A 39 10.63 10.35 0.30
C THR A 39 10.76 11.87 0.14
N VAL A 40 11.90 12.39 0.58
CA VAL A 40 12.29 13.81 0.42
C VAL A 40 13.02 14.09 -0.89
N ASN A 41 13.25 13.08 -1.73
CA ASN A 41 13.89 13.27 -3.04
C ASN A 41 13.11 14.30 -3.88
N ALA A 42 13.83 15.15 -4.62
CA ALA A 42 13.24 16.11 -5.54
C ALA A 42 12.38 15.41 -6.62
N VAL A 43 12.85 14.26 -7.13
CA VAL A 43 12.11 13.44 -8.09
C VAL A 43 11.24 12.44 -7.33
N LYS A 44 9.93 12.51 -7.53
CA LYS A 44 8.93 11.63 -6.92
C LYS A 44 8.21 10.83 -8.00
N ALA A 45 8.08 9.53 -7.78
CA ALA A 45 7.31 8.68 -8.67
C ALA A 45 5.80 8.95 -8.50
N ALA A 46 5.02 8.69 -9.56
CA ALA A 46 3.56 8.82 -9.56
C ALA A 46 2.85 8.20 -8.31
N PRO A 47 3.17 6.97 -7.85
CA PRO A 47 2.50 6.39 -6.67
C PRO A 47 2.78 7.17 -5.37
N VAL A 48 3.93 7.84 -5.26
CA VAL A 48 4.25 8.68 -4.10
C VAL A 48 3.33 9.90 -4.08
N LEU A 49 3.16 10.57 -5.22
CA LEU A 49 2.28 11.74 -5.34
C LEU A 49 0.83 11.37 -5.05
N LEU A 50 0.36 10.23 -5.58
CA LEU A 50 -0.99 9.74 -5.30
C LEU A 50 -1.19 9.41 -3.81
N SER A 51 -0.21 8.75 -3.18
CA SER A 51 -0.29 8.39 -1.76
C SER A 51 -0.26 9.62 -0.86
N MET A 52 0.51 10.65 -1.23
CA MET A 52 0.50 11.96 -0.55
C MET A 52 -0.87 12.62 -0.60
N GLU A 53 -1.60 12.50 -1.71
CA GLU A 53 -2.96 13.03 -1.82
C GLU A 53 -3.94 12.22 -0.96
N HIS A 54 -3.92 10.90 -1.08
CA HIS A 54 -4.84 10.02 -0.35
C HIS A 54 -4.72 10.13 1.17
N ILE A 55 -3.50 10.27 1.70
CA ILE A 55 -3.30 10.31 3.15
C ILE A 55 -3.87 11.58 3.79
N LYS A 56 -4.11 12.66 3.03
CA LYS A 56 -4.71 13.90 3.55
C LYS A 56 -6.10 13.69 4.15
N ARG A 57 -6.81 12.64 3.73
CA ARG A 57 -8.11 12.25 4.33
C ARG A 57 -7.98 11.81 5.79
N GLY A 58 -6.78 11.44 6.25
CA GLY A 58 -6.51 10.91 7.58
C GLY A 58 -6.99 9.47 7.79
N THR A 59 -7.60 8.85 6.77
CA THR A 59 -8.08 7.47 6.81
C THR A 59 -7.77 6.71 5.52
N SER A 60 -7.45 5.43 5.65
CA SER A 60 -7.30 4.50 4.53
C SER A 60 -7.85 3.12 4.92
N GLN A 61 -8.21 2.34 3.91
CA GLN A 61 -8.61 0.93 4.09
C GLN A 61 -7.61 -0.04 3.50
N ALA A 62 -6.76 0.40 2.58
CA ALA A 62 -5.82 -0.50 1.93
C ALA A 62 -4.50 0.20 1.58
N VAL A 63 -3.45 -0.61 1.50
CA VAL A 63 -2.18 -0.23 0.87
C VAL A 63 -1.78 -1.36 -0.07
N ILE A 64 -1.44 -1.00 -1.31
CA ILE A 64 -0.93 -1.91 -2.33
C ILE A 64 0.56 -1.65 -2.54
N ILE A 65 1.34 -2.72 -2.66
CA ILE A 65 2.81 -2.68 -2.73
C ILE A 65 3.29 -3.56 -3.88
N ASN A 66 4.22 -3.04 -4.69
CA ASN A 66 4.95 -3.74 -5.74
C ASN A 66 6.46 -3.54 -5.59
#